data_AF-A0A7L4QHM5-F1
#
_entry.id   AF-A0A7L4QHM5-F1
#
_cell.length_a   1.000
_cell.length_b   1.000
_cell.length_c   1.000
_cell.angle_alpha   90.00
_cell.angle_beta   90.00
_cell.angle_gamma   90.00
#
_symmetry.space_group_name_H-M   'P 1'
#
loop_
_entity.id
_entity.type
_entity.pdbx_description
1 polymer ?
#
loop_
_entity_poly.entity_id
_entity_poly.type
_entity_poly.pdbx_seq_one_letter_code
_entity_poly.pdbx_strand_id
1 'polypeptide(L)'
;MGSYYSAIDLRGYPSSYFSKTALVKQVNIDTYKEVLENFDKNKKENILIGLEIDDESKNAKKIIRKADGIDVIIFKGRDSKDNREALKIKEITLMSNPDKLDSVCFDLAKENLIGFELNLQDFINNQRYRRVKALENYRELLKAYRKFLFPLVLTSGARDTHEVKTPLTLVSFGCTLGMDIREAKGAITTVPEMLIKK
;
A
#
# COMPACT_ATOMS: atom_id res chain seq x y z
N MET A 1 -25.76 -35.94 -1.79
CA MET A 1 -25.80 -34.58 -2.37
C MET A 1 -24.41 -33.97 -2.20
N GLY A 2 -23.63 -33.89 -3.27
CA GLY A 2 -22.20 -33.53 -3.19
C GLY A 2 -21.99 -32.05 -2.90
N SER A 3 -21.16 -31.76 -1.90
CA SER A 3 -20.64 -30.42 -1.61
C SER A 3 -19.59 -30.05 -2.65
N TYR A 4 -19.94 -29.16 -3.58
CA TYR A 4 -18.97 -28.46 -4.41
C TYR A 4 -18.62 -27.13 -3.72
N TYR A 5 -17.69 -27.18 -2.76
CA TYR A 5 -16.84 -26.02 -2.54
C TYR A 5 -15.72 -26.15 -3.57
N SER A 6 -15.82 -25.37 -4.64
CA SER A 6 -14.69 -25.09 -5.52
C SER A 6 -13.60 -24.43 -4.67
N ALA A 7 -12.77 -25.26 -4.03
CA ALA A 7 -11.47 -24.86 -3.56
C ALA A 7 -10.80 -24.24 -4.78
N ILE A 8 -10.56 -22.93 -4.76
CA ILE A 8 -9.75 -22.28 -5.77
C ILE A 8 -8.41 -23.00 -5.72
N ASP A 9 -8.19 -23.85 -6.72
CA ASP A 9 -6.99 -24.63 -6.85
C ASP A 9 -5.82 -23.66 -7.05
N LEU A 10 -4.95 -23.59 -6.06
CA LEU A 10 -3.70 -22.84 -6.14
C LEU A 10 -2.60 -23.64 -6.86
N ARG A 11 -2.85 -24.91 -7.21
CA ARG A 11 -1.94 -25.71 -8.05
C ARG A 11 -2.02 -25.19 -9.49
N GLY A 12 -1.17 -24.22 -9.80
CA GLY A 12 -1.09 -23.64 -11.16
C GLY A 12 -0.71 -22.17 -11.20
N TYR A 13 -0.63 -21.48 -10.06
CA TYR A 13 -0.14 -20.09 -10.02
C TYR A 13 1.32 -20.07 -9.57
N PRO A 14 2.24 -19.49 -10.36
CA PRO A 14 3.66 -19.39 -10.02
C PRO A 14 3.87 -18.93 -8.58
N SER A 15 4.48 -19.79 -7.76
CA SER A 15 4.92 -19.48 -6.41
C SER A 15 5.92 -18.31 -6.36
N SER A 16 6.47 -17.92 -7.51
CA SER A 16 7.41 -16.82 -7.68
C SER A 16 6.78 -15.42 -7.64
N TYR A 17 5.45 -15.30 -7.67
CA TYR A 17 4.77 -14.00 -7.61
C TYR A 17 4.95 -13.27 -6.26
N PHE A 18 5.40 -13.98 -5.23
CA PHE A 18 5.61 -13.45 -3.88
C PHE A 18 6.97 -13.90 -3.35
N SER A 19 8.02 -13.18 -3.71
CA SER A 19 9.35 -13.42 -3.16
C SER A 19 9.71 -12.42 -2.06
N LYS A 20 8.98 -11.30 -1.91
CA LYS A 20 9.40 -10.21 -1.02
C LYS A 20 8.31 -9.70 -0.10
N THR A 21 8.67 -9.49 1.17
CA THR A 21 7.85 -8.79 2.17
C THR A 21 8.51 -7.47 2.54
N ALA A 22 7.74 -6.40 2.65
CA ALA A 22 8.25 -5.11 3.12
C ALA A 22 8.10 -4.99 4.64
N LEU A 23 9.22 -4.73 5.34
CA LEU A 23 9.23 -4.31 6.73
C LEU A 23 9.18 -2.80 6.78
N VAL A 24 8.01 -2.27 7.12
CA VAL A 24 7.76 -0.83 7.14
C VAL A 24 7.83 -0.32 8.58
N LYS A 25 8.60 0.75 8.82
CA LYS A 25 8.58 1.48 10.09
C LYS A 25 7.94 2.84 9.92
N GLN A 26 7.06 3.19 10.84
CA GLN A 26 6.42 4.50 10.85
C GLN A 26 7.35 5.56 11.46
N VAL A 27 7.42 6.73 10.84
CA VAL A 27 8.28 7.86 11.25
C VAL A 27 7.58 9.21 11.10
N ASN A 28 8.08 10.20 11.84
CA ASN A 28 7.76 11.63 11.67
C ASN A 28 9.05 12.47 11.76
N ILE A 29 8.95 13.80 11.72
CA ILE A 29 10.11 14.70 11.74
C ILE A 29 10.96 14.59 13.01
N ASP A 30 10.40 14.12 14.11
CA ASP A 30 11.09 13.99 15.39
C ASP A 30 11.80 12.63 15.50
N THR A 31 11.18 11.57 14.99
CA THR A 31 11.64 10.18 15.17
C THR A 31 12.46 9.62 14.01
N TYR A 32 12.41 10.23 12.82
CA TYR A 32 13.01 9.61 11.63
C TYR A 32 14.50 9.33 11.75
N LYS A 33 15.26 10.17 12.47
CA LYS A 33 16.72 9.99 12.63
C LYS A 33 17.03 8.72 13.40
N GLU A 34 16.40 8.55 14.56
CA GLU A 34 16.58 7.37 15.42
C GLU A 34 16.17 6.10 14.67
N VAL A 35 15.06 6.13 13.93
CA VAL A 35 14.59 4.97 13.16
C VAL A 35 15.55 4.64 12.02
N LEU A 36 16.08 5.65 11.32
CA LEU A 36 17.07 5.45 10.25
C LEU A 36 18.42 4.94 10.76
N GLU A 37 18.86 5.39 11.94
CA GLU A 37 20.09 4.93 12.58
C GLU A 37 19.98 3.47 13.05
N ASN A 38 18.82 3.09 13.61
CA ASN A 38 18.53 1.74 14.05
C ASN A 38 18.05 0.80 12.92
N PHE A 39 17.95 1.29 11.69
CA PHE A 39 17.49 0.48 10.58
C PHE A 39 18.58 -0.50 10.16
N ASP A 40 18.33 -1.79 10.38
CA ASP A 40 19.25 -2.83 9.97
C ASP A 40 19.34 -2.86 8.44
N LYS A 41 20.45 -2.34 7.90
CA LYS A 41 20.70 -2.26 6.46
C LYS A 41 21.01 -3.62 5.83
N ASN A 42 21.07 -4.70 6.63
CA ASN A 42 21.25 -6.05 6.14
C ASN A 42 20.01 -6.52 5.37
N LYS A 43 19.94 -6.15 4.09
CA LYS A 43 18.92 -6.61 3.16
C LYS A 43 19.04 -8.13 2.97
N LYS A 44 18.12 -8.88 3.59
CA LYS A 44 17.88 -10.27 3.20
C LYS A 44 17.25 -10.28 1.81
N GLU A 45 17.62 -11.23 0.95
CA GLU A 45 17.17 -11.27 -0.46
C GLU A 45 15.66 -11.12 -0.66
N ASN A 46 14.88 -11.57 0.32
CA ASN A 46 13.41 -11.61 0.30
C ASN A 46 12.73 -10.56 1.19
N ILE A 47 13.47 -9.58 1.72
CA ILE A 47 12.91 -8.54 2.59
C ILE A 47 13.22 -7.16 2.01
N LEU A 48 12.17 -6.38 1.78
CA LEU A 48 12.27 -4.97 1.44
C LEU A 48 12.19 -4.15 2.73
N ILE A 49 12.89 -3.03 2.72
CA ILE A 49 12.89 -2.07 3.80
C ILE A 49 12.00 -0.90 3.42
N GLY A 50 11.06 -0.53 4.29
CA GLY A 50 10.16 0.59 4.05
C GLY A 50 10.04 1.57 5.20
N LEU A 51 9.62 2.78 4.85
CA LEU A 51 9.25 3.84 5.80
C LEU A 51 7.83 4.32 5.50
N GLU A 52 7.00 4.39 6.54
CA GLU A 52 5.73 5.10 6.49
C GLU A 52 5.88 6.46 7.16
N ILE A 53 5.75 7.54 6.39
CA ILE A 53 5.85 8.90 6.88
C ILE A 53 4.45 9.36 7.31
N ASP A 54 4.28 9.55 8.62
CA ASP A 54 3.07 10.13 9.21
C ASP A 54 3.35 11.57 9.67
N ASP A 55 3.50 12.46 8.69
CA ASP A 55 3.80 13.88 8.88
C ASP A 55 3.28 14.69 7.70
N GLU A 56 3.39 16.02 7.75
CA GLU A 56 3.07 16.90 6.62
C GLU A 56 4.01 16.67 5.43
N SER A 57 3.53 16.90 4.21
CA SER A 57 4.30 16.76 2.97
C SER A 57 5.63 17.53 2.97
N LYS A 58 5.69 18.69 3.64
CA LYS A 58 6.91 19.49 3.79
C LYS A 58 8.00 18.75 4.58
N ASN A 59 7.60 18.03 5.63
CA ASN A 59 8.50 17.23 6.44
C ASN A 59 8.85 15.91 5.74
N ALA A 60 7.90 15.30 5.01
CA ALA A 60 8.17 14.15 4.17
C ALA A 60 9.34 14.38 3.21
N LYS A 61 9.37 15.52 2.50
CA LYS A 61 10.51 15.89 1.63
C LYS A 61 11.86 15.89 2.36
N LYS A 62 11.89 16.33 3.63
CA LYS A 62 13.14 16.35 4.43
C LYS A 62 13.56 14.95 4.85
N ILE A 63 12.61 14.13 5.28
CA ILE A 63 12.84 12.76 5.73
C ILE A 63 13.35 11.91 4.56
N ILE A 64 12.68 11.98 3.41
CA ILE A 64 13.04 11.23 2.20
C ILE A 64 14.48 11.52 1.75
N ARG A 65 14.92 12.78 1.80
CA ARG A 65 16.31 13.17 1.48
C ARG A 65 17.37 12.53 2.37
N LYS A 66 16.98 11.98 3.53
CA LYS A 66 17.85 11.29 4.48
C LYS A 66 17.63 9.78 4.51
N ALA A 67 16.59 9.29 3.83
CA ALA A 67 16.16 7.91 3.80
C ALA A 67 16.89 7.10 2.70
N ASP A 68 18.21 7.21 2.64
CA ASP A 68 19.00 6.49 1.64
C ASP A 68 18.99 4.96 1.90
N GLY A 69 18.87 4.19 0.83
CA GLY A 69 18.79 2.73 0.86
C GLY A 69 17.42 2.13 1.21
N ILE A 70 16.39 2.95 1.46
CA ILE A 70 15.01 2.51 1.68
C ILE A 70 14.36 2.10 0.35
N ASP A 71 13.73 0.92 0.31
CA ASP A 71 13.13 0.36 -0.92
C ASP A 71 11.70 0.87 -1.16
N VAL A 72 10.95 1.14 -0.08
CA VAL A 72 9.54 1.54 -0.16
C VAL A 72 9.28 2.75 0.73
N ILE A 73 8.81 3.84 0.13
CA ILE A 73 8.40 5.04 0.88
C ILE A 73 6.88 5.14 0.80
N ILE A 74 6.23 5.06 1.96
CA ILE A 74 4.78 5.21 2.11
C ILE A 74 4.53 6.57 2.76
N PHE A 75 3.61 7.35 2.21
CA PHE A 75 3.13 8.57 2.84
C PHE A 75 1.71 8.38 3.34
N LYS A 76 1.42 8.75 4.58
CA LYS A 76 0.08 8.60 5.14
C LYS A 76 -0.80 9.80 4.79
N GLY A 77 -1.89 9.54 4.09
CA GLY A 77 -2.85 10.56 3.65
C GLY A 77 -3.48 11.32 4.81
N ARG A 78 -3.67 12.64 4.60
CA ARG A 78 -4.12 13.62 5.59
C ARG A 78 -5.31 14.45 5.10
N ASP A 79 -5.05 15.59 4.48
CA ASP A 79 -6.05 16.47 3.88
C ASP A 79 -5.75 16.67 2.38
N SER A 80 -6.76 17.12 1.62
CA SER A 80 -6.65 17.26 0.16
C SER A 80 -5.45 18.10 -0.27
N LYS A 81 -5.13 19.19 0.44
CA LYS A 81 -4.02 20.07 0.08
C LYS A 81 -2.69 19.36 0.31
N ASP A 82 -2.51 18.74 1.47
CA ASP A 82 -1.28 18.04 1.82
C ASP A 82 -1.08 16.78 0.96
N ASN A 83 -2.17 16.05 0.66
CA ASN A 83 -2.15 14.90 -0.24
C ASN A 83 -1.66 15.26 -1.64
N ARG A 84 -2.16 16.38 -2.22
CA ARG A 84 -1.69 16.87 -3.53
C ARG A 84 -0.21 17.22 -3.51
N GLU A 85 0.28 17.87 -2.45
CA GLU A 85 1.70 18.22 -2.31
C GLU A 85 2.59 16.99 -2.12
N ALA A 86 2.11 15.99 -1.37
CA ALA A 86 2.78 14.71 -1.23
C ALA A 86 2.88 13.98 -2.57
N LEU A 87 1.80 13.94 -3.35
CA LEU A 87 1.78 13.27 -4.67
C LEU A 87 2.69 13.90 -5.73
N LYS A 88 3.26 15.09 -5.46
CA LYS A 88 4.31 15.70 -6.30
C LYS A 88 5.72 15.18 -5.98
N ILE A 89 5.90 14.45 -4.87
CA ILE A 89 7.17 13.88 -4.42
C ILE A 89 7.33 12.50 -5.07
N LYS A 90 8.10 12.43 -6.17
CA LYS A 90 8.20 11.23 -7.01
C LYS A 90 8.82 10.03 -6.30
N GLU A 91 9.61 10.28 -5.25
CA GLU A 91 10.25 9.28 -4.42
C GLU A 91 9.24 8.48 -3.57
N ILE A 92 8.03 9.00 -3.34
CA ILE A 92 6.98 8.25 -2.64
C ILE A 92 6.52 7.08 -3.51
N THR A 93 6.55 5.87 -2.97
CA THR A 93 6.09 4.65 -3.65
C THR A 93 4.58 4.50 -3.54
N LEU A 94 4.05 4.69 -2.32
CA LEU A 94 2.64 4.45 -1.99
C LEU A 94 2.07 5.56 -1.09
N MET A 95 0.77 5.76 -1.16
CA MET A 95 0.01 6.53 -0.17
C MET A 95 -0.92 5.60 0.61
N SER A 96 -0.73 5.55 1.94
CA SER A 96 -1.63 4.88 2.88
C SER A 96 -2.76 5.80 3.30
N ASN A 97 -3.84 5.24 3.85
CA ASN A 97 -5.04 6.00 4.25
C ASN A 97 -5.54 6.99 3.16
N PRO A 98 -5.96 6.49 1.98
CA PRO A 98 -6.34 7.31 0.83
C PRO A 98 -7.70 8.00 1.01
N ASP A 99 -7.79 8.91 1.98
CA ASP A 99 -8.97 9.73 2.28
C ASP A 99 -8.80 11.16 1.75
N LYS A 100 -9.92 11.87 1.54
CA LYS A 100 -9.96 13.26 1.06
C LYS A 100 -9.15 13.49 -0.23
N LEU A 101 -9.29 12.58 -1.18
CA LEU A 101 -8.67 12.67 -2.51
C LEU A 101 -9.65 13.28 -3.51
N ASP A 102 -9.11 14.01 -4.48
CA ASP A 102 -9.85 14.60 -5.59
C ASP A 102 -9.24 14.20 -6.94
N SER A 103 -9.84 14.66 -8.04
CA SER A 103 -9.37 14.33 -9.38
C SER A 103 -7.91 14.71 -9.62
N VAL A 104 -7.45 15.82 -9.04
CA VAL A 104 -6.06 16.28 -9.18
C VAL A 104 -5.12 15.32 -8.48
N CYS A 105 -5.48 14.79 -7.31
CA CYS A 105 -4.70 13.73 -6.66
C CYS A 105 -4.58 12.50 -7.56
N PHE A 106 -5.66 12.07 -8.21
CA PHE A 106 -5.66 10.88 -9.06
C PHE A 106 -4.79 11.04 -10.30
N ASP A 107 -4.84 12.22 -10.94
CA ASP A 107 -3.99 12.55 -12.07
C ASP A 107 -2.51 12.57 -11.66
N LEU A 108 -2.18 13.24 -10.54
CA LEU A 108 -0.80 13.27 -10.01
C LEU A 108 -0.27 11.87 -9.65
N ALA A 109 -1.10 11.03 -9.03
CA ALA A 109 -0.73 9.66 -8.67
C ALA A 109 -0.39 8.82 -9.92
N LYS A 110 -1.17 8.99 -11.00
CA LYS A 110 -0.90 8.35 -12.29
C LYS A 110 0.38 8.87 -12.94
N GLU A 111 0.53 10.20 -13.02
CA GLU A 111 1.67 10.85 -13.66
C GLU A 111 3.00 10.54 -12.96
N ASN A 112 3.01 10.52 -11.63
CA ASN A 112 4.22 10.30 -10.84
C ASN A 112 4.43 8.83 -10.43
N LEU A 113 3.59 7.91 -10.91
CA LEU A 113 3.63 6.48 -10.57
C LEU A 113 3.69 6.28 -9.05
N ILE A 114 2.70 6.82 -8.35
CA ILE A 114 2.50 6.67 -6.91
C ILE A 114 1.23 5.85 -6.72
N GLY A 115 1.33 4.72 -6.01
CA GLY A 115 0.18 3.86 -5.78
C GLY A 115 -0.66 4.29 -4.58
N PHE A 116 -1.95 4.01 -4.61
CA PHE A 116 -2.77 4.05 -3.40
C PHE A 116 -2.89 2.67 -2.76
N GLU A 117 -2.85 2.63 -1.44
CA GLU A 117 -2.92 1.40 -0.65
C GLU A 117 -4.37 1.07 -0.25
N LEU A 118 -4.75 -0.19 -0.46
CA LEU A 118 -5.89 -0.84 0.16
C LEU A 118 -5.39 -1.80 1.24
N ASN A 119 -5.44 -1.35 2.48
CA ASN A 119 -4.84 -2.03 3.62
C ASN A 119 -5.87 -2.91 4.36
N LEU A 120 -5.62 -4.21 4.42
CA LEU A 120 -6.51 -5.14 5.11
C LEU A 120 -6.61 -4.89 6.63
N GLN A 121 -5.55 -4.41 7.28
CA GLN A 121 -5.57 -4.12 8.71
C GLN A 121 -6.47 -2.94 9.07
N ASP A 122 -6.74 -2.02 8.13
CA ASP A 122 -7.75 -0.98 8.34
C ASP A 122 -9.14 -1.57 8.54
N PHE A 123 -9.43 -2.73 7.94
CA PHE A 123 -10.69 -3.44 8.18
C PHE A 123 -10.65 -4.24 9.49
N ILE A 124 -9.58 -4.98 9.73
CA ILE A 124 -9.46 -5.90 10.88
C ILE A 124 -9.45 -5.12 12.20
N ASN A 125 -8.60 -4.09 12.29
CA ASN A 125 -8.34 -3.37 13.54
C ASN A 125 -9.42 -2.33 13.89
N ASN A 126 -10.15 -1.81 12.90
CA ASN A 126 -11.25 -0.90 13.15
C ASN A 126 -12.55 -1.64 13.47
N GLN A 127 -13.47 -0.98 14.18
CA GLN A 127 -14.79 -1.51 14.51
C GLN A 127 -15.91 -0.53 14.12
N ARG A 128 -17.12 -1.09 13.94
CA ARG A 128 -18.36 -0.34 13.72
C ARG A 128 -18.20 0.72 12.62
N TYR A 129 -18.52 1.97 12.94
CA TYR A 129 -18.49 3.10 12.02
C TYR A 129 -17.13 3.28 11.31
N ARG A 130 -16.00 3.16 12.03
CA ARG A 130 -14.67 3.34 11.43
C ARG A 130 -14.37 2.29 10.35
N ARG A 131 -14.78 1.04 10.60
CA ARG A 131 -14.64 -0.05 9.62
C ARG A 131 -15.51 0.19 8.38
N VAL A 132 -16.76 0.61 8.58
CA VAL A 132 -17.66 0.95 7.46
C VAL A 132 -17.06 2.09 6.64
N LYS A 133 -16.57 3.15 7.29
CA LYS A 133 -15.98 4.30 6.60
C LYS A 133 -14.73 3.93 5.80
N ALA A 134 -13.86 3.07 6.32
CA ALA A 134 -12.71 2.58 5.58
C ALA A 134 -13.11 1.82 4.30
N LEU A 135 -14.12 0.93 4.40
CA LEU A 135 -14.65 0.20 3.24
C LEU A 135 -15.33 1.11 2.23
N GLU A 136 -16.08 2.12 2.67
CA GLU A 136 -16.66 3.14 1.78
C GLU A 136 -15.57 3.87 1.00
N ASN A 137 -14.55 4.36 1.70
CA ASN A 137 -13.42 5.04 1.07
C ASN A 137 -12.72 4.15 0.04
N TYR A 138 -12.51 2.86 0.34
CA TYR A 138 -11.93 1.90 -0.62
C TYR A 138 -12.82 1.67 -1.85
N ARG A 139 -14.14 1.59 -1.68
CA ARG A 139 -15.07 1.45 -2.82
C ARG A 139 -15.09 2.70 -3.69
N GLU A 140 -15.01 3.89 -3.09
CA GLU A 140 -14.88 5.14 -3.83
C GLU A 140 -13.56 5.22 -4.58
N LEU A 141 -12.46 4.83 -3.94
CA LEU A 141 -11.15 4.75 -4.57
C LEU A 141 -11.15 3.78 -5.76
N LEU A 142 -11.81 2.62 -5.65
CA LEU A 142 -11.95 1.68 -6.77
C LEU A 142 -12.75 2.25 -7.94
N LYS A 143 -13.78 3.06 -7.69
CA LYS A 143 -14.49 3.78 -8.75
C LYS A 143 -13.58 4.79 -9.44
N ALA A 144 -12.78 5.53 -8.67
CA ALA A 144 -11.81 6.47 -9.20
C ALA A 144 -10.70 5.76 -9.99
N TYR A 145 -10.18 4.65 -9.48
CA TYR A 145 -9.17 3.81 -10.13
C TYR A 145 -9.60 3.41 -11.54
N ARG A 146 -10.85 2.96 -11.72
CA ARG A 146 -11.40 2.59 -13.04
C ARG A 146 -11.45 3.75 -14.04
N LYS A 147 -11.57 4.98 -13.55
CA LYS A 147 -11.65 6.19 -14.39
C LYS A 147 -10.25 6.75 -14.70
N PHE A 148 -9.40 6.84 -13.69
CA PHE A 148 -8.12 7.56 -13.77
C PHE A 148 -6.94 6.64 -14.07
N LEU A 149 -7.04 5.35 -13.74
CA LEU A 149 -6.02 4.33 -13.99
C LEU A 149 -4.68 4.60 -13.27
N PHE A 150 -4.74 5.11 -12.04
CA PHE A 150 -3.57 5.20 -11.16
C PHE A 150 -3.18 3.82 -10.60
N PRO A 151 -1.94 3.62 -10.12
CA PRO A 151 -1.55 2.35 -9.50
C PRO A 151 -2.31 2.08 -8.19
N LEU A 152 -2.74 0.84 -7.98
CA LEU A 152 -3.45 0.41 -6.77
C LEU A 152 -2.78 -0.84 -6.20
N VAL A 153 -2.51 -0.83 -4.89
CA VAL A 153 -1.83 -1.94 -4.20
C VAL A 153 -2.67 -2.45 -3.05
N LEU A 154 -2.76 -3.77 -2.91
CA LEU A 154 -3.35 -4.42 -1.74
C LEU A 154 -2.24 -4.82 -0.78
N THR A 155 -2.40 -4.53 0.51
CA THR A 155 -1.40 -4.89 1.53
C THR A 155 -2.07 -5.57 2.71
N SER A 156 -1.27 -6.34 3.44
CA SER A 156 -1.72 -6.84 4.74
C SER A 156 -1.69 -5.76 5.82
N GLY A 157 -0.89 -4.69 5.67
CA GLY A 157 -0.68 -3.66 6.70
C GLY A 157 -0.15 -4.20 8.03
N ALA A 158 0.50 -5.36 7.99
CA ALA A 158 0.96 -6.07 9.18
C ALA A 158 2.06 -5.27 9.89
N ARG A 159 1.89 -5.07 11.20
CA ARG A 159 2.87 -4.41 12.08
C ARG A 159 3.80 -5.42 12.76
N ASP A 160 3.39 -6.68 12.79
CA ASP A 160 4.19 -7.81 13.24
C ASP A 160 4.01 -9.04 12.34
N THR A 161 4.82 -10.07 12.58
CA THR A 161 4.87 -11.29 11.76
C THR A 161 3.60 -12.14 11.79
N HIS A 162 2.79 -12.03 12.85
CA HIS A 162 1.53 -12.78 13.01
C HIS A 162 0.36 -12.14 12.26
N GLU A 163 0.48 -10.85 11.96
CA GLU A 163 -0.52 -10.09 11.21
C GLU A 163 -0.40 -10.30 9.69
N VAL A 164 0.74 -10.82 9.23
CA VAL A 164 0.98 -11.10 7.80
C VAL A 164 -0.09 -12.04 7.26
N LYS A 165 -0.64 -11.70 6.08
CA LYS A 165 -1.66 -12.48 5.40
C LYS A 165 -1.14 -13.12 4.14
N THR A 166 -1.69 -14.28 3.82
CA THR A 166 -1.34 -15.00 2.60
C THR A 166 -1.78 -14.21 1.36
N PRO A 167 -1.12 -14.37 0.21
CA PRO A 167 -1.55 -13.76 -1.04
C PRO A 167 -3.01 -14.03 -1.39
N LEU A 168 -3.48 -15.28 -1.17
CA LEU A 168 -4.88 -15.63 -1.44
C LEU A 168 -5.84 -14.80 -0.58
N THR A 169 -5.50 -14.56 0.69
CA THR A 169 -6.30 -13.70 1.57
C THR A 169 -6.39 -12.27 1.02
N LEU A 170 -5.28 -11.71 0.53
CA LEU A 170 -5.29 -10.36 -0.05
C LEU A 170 -6.08 -10.30 -1.36
N VAL A 171 -5.96 -11.31 -2.22
CA VAL A 171 -6.78 -11.42 -3.44
C VAL A 171 -8.26 -11.49 -3.09
N SER A 172 -8.65 -12.35 -2.14
CA SER A 172 -10.04 -12.46 -1.67
C SER A 172 -10.54 -11.15 -1.09
N PHE A 173 -9.70 -10.42 -0.37
CA PHE A 173 -10.04 -9.08 0.14
C PHE A 173 -10.32 -8.11 -1.00
N GLY A 174 -9.42 -8.01 -1.99
CA GLY A 174 -9.62 -7.18 -3.18
C GLY A 174 -10.91 -7.51 -3.93
N CYS A 175 -11.19 -8.80 -4.15
CA CYS A 175 -12.43 -9.24 -4.79
C CYS A 175 -13.67 -8.86 -3.97
N THR A 176 -13.60 -8.94 -2.63
CA THR A 176 -14.69 -8.53 -1.74
C THR A 176 -14.98 -7.03 -1.83
N LEU A 177 -13.97 -6.21 -2.06
CA LEU A 177 -14.13 -4.76 -2.29
C LEU A 177 -14.72 -4.43 -3.67
N GLY A 178 -14.67 -5.38 -4.62
CA GLY A 178 -15.24 -5.27 -5.95
C GLY A 178 -14.24 -5.30 -7.11
N MET A 179 -12.99 -5.69 -6.86
CA MET A 179 -11.99 -5.94 -7.91
C MET A 179 -12.29 -7.26 -8.63
N ASP A 180 -11.95 -7.35 -9.91
CA ASP A 180 -11.89 -8.64 -10.58
C ASP A 180 -10.66 -9.44 -10.10
N ILE A 181 -10.65 -10.76 -10.32
CA ILE A 181 -9.59 -11.65 -9.84
C ILE A 181 -8.20 -11.31 -10.41
N ARG A 182 -8.14 -10.76 -11.64
CA ARG A 182 -6.89 -10.38 -12.31
C ARG A 182 -6.39 -9.05 -11.77
N GLU A 183 -7.30 -8.08 -11.57
CA GLU A 183 -7.00 -6.80 -10.91
C GLU A 183 -6.43 -7.05 -9.51
N ALA A 184 -7.09 -7.89 -8.71
CA ALA A 184 -6.67 -8.19 -7.34
C ALA A 184 -5.30 -8.89 -7.31
N LYS A 185 -5.01 -9.80 -8.26
CA LYS A 185 -3.68 -10.41 -8.41
C LYS A 185 -2.61 -9.40 -8.82
N GLY A 186 -2.91 -8.52 -9.78
CA GLY A 186 -1.98 -7.47 -10.22
C GLY A 186 -1.62 -6.51 -9.08
N ALA A 187 -2.59 -6.15 -8.25
CA ALA A 187 -2.42 -5.25 -7.11
C ALA A 187 -1.50 -5.79 -5.99
N ILE A 188 -1.17 -7.08 -5.99
CA ILE A 188 -0.20 -7.68 -5.05
C ILE A 188 1.06 -8.21 -5.74
N THR A 189 1.16 -8.13 -7.08
CA THR A 189 2.29 -8.69 -7.84
C THR A 189 2.93 -7.64 -8.74
N THR A 190 2.37 -7.44 -9.95
CA THR A 190 2.93 -6.60 -11.01
C THR A 190 2.92 -5.12 -10.64
N VAL A 191 1.88 -4.64 -9.96
CA VAL A 191 1.77 -3.21 -9.60
C VAL A 191 2.81 -2.83 -8.54
N PRO A 192 2.94 -3.56 -7.40
CA PRO A 192 4.04 -3.31 -6.47
C PRO A 192 5.43 -3.41 -7.10
N GLU A 193 5.66 -4.42 -7.94
CA GLU A 193 6.96 -4.61 -8.62
C GLU A 193 7.31 -3.41 -9.52
N MET A 194 6.33 -2.91 -10.28
CA MET A 194 6.49 -1.70 -11.09
C MET A 194 6.81 -0.48 -10.23
N LEU A 195 6.13 -0.30 -9.10
CA LEU A 195 6.32 0.87 -8.22
C LEU A 195 7.68 0.87 -7.52
N ILE A 196 8.27 -0.29 -7.24
CA ILE A 196 9.58 -0.42 -6.58
C ILE A 196 10.73 -0.23 -7.59
N LYS A 197 10.54 -0.61 -8.86
CA LYS A 197 11.59 -0.54 -9.90
C LYS A 197 11.69 0.81 -10.62
N LYS A 198 10.88 1.80 -10.22
CA LYS A 198 10.80 3.11 -10.90
C LYS A 198 12.06 3.95 -10.77
#